data_AF-A0A2E7HP28-F1
#
_entry.id   AF-A0A2E7HP28-F1
#
_cell.length_a   1.000
_cell.length_b   1.000
_cell.length_c   1.000
_cell.angle_alpha   90.00
_cell.angle_beta   90.00
_cell.angle_gamma   90.00
#
_symmetry.space_group_name_H-M   'P 1'
#
loop_
_entity.id
_entity.type
_entity.pdbx_description
1 polymer ?
#
loop_
_entity_poly.entity_id
_entity_poly.type
_entity_poly.pdbx_seq_one_letter_code
_entity_poly.pdbx_strand_id
1 'polypeptide(L)'
;MKFKEEFKIVLPNVAMTTAYGIDNDRANDVEMDTTICIDPDHTYGGWYETYDVATGGDRFHAEGVLETRHDENGNVFLTGYDGCFELPDFILERLVEKGIIDEL
;
A
#
# COMPACT_ATOMS: atom_id res chain seq x y z
N MET A 1 -14.72 1.89 -9.77
CA MET A 1 -14.11 3.20 -9.44
C MET A 1 -12.67 3.24 -9.97
N LYS A 2 -12.17 4.41 -10.43
CA LYS A 2 -10.77 4.60 -10.85
C LYS A 2 -10.19 5.82 -10.15
N PHE A 3 -9.05 5.68 -9.47
CA PHE A 3 -8.37 6.80 -8.84
C PHE A 3 -6.87 6.58 -8.71
N LYS A 4 -6.13 7.69 -8.57
CA LYS A 4 -4.74 7.72 -8.15
C LYS A 4 -4.61 8.77 -7.05
N GLU A 5 -3.95 8.42 -5.95
CA GLU A 5 -3.68 9.32 -4.84
C GLU A 5 -2.18 9.31 -4.54
N GLU A 6 -1.64 10.49 -4.29
CA GLU A 6 -0.24 10.71 -3.90
C GLU A 6 -0.26 11.50 -2.58
N PHE A 7 0.44 11.01 -1.57
CA PHE A 7 0.50 11.66 -0.26
C PHE A 7 1.81 11.34 0.47
N LYS A 8 2.17 12.22 1.40
CA LYS A 8 3.26 11.99 2.35
C LYS A 8 2.70 11.65 3.72
N ILE A 9 3.37 10.74 4.43
CA ILE A 9 3.01 10.35 5.80
C ILE A 9 4.28 10.14 6.63
N VAL A 10 4.25 10.56 7.89
CA VAL A 10 5.33 10.24 8.84
C VAL A 10 4.91 8.99 9.60
N LEU A 11 5.64 7.90 9.38
CA LEU A 11 5.42 6.65 10.10
C LEU A 11 6.23 6.65 11.41
N PRO A 12 5.58 6.49 12.57
CA PRO A 12 6.27 6.51 13.87
C PRO A 12 7.21 5.31 14.04
N ASN A 13 6.96 4.22 13.31
CA ASN A 13 7.84 3.06 13.25
C ASN A 13 7.82 2.46 11.84
N VAL A 14 9.00 2.24 11.26
CA VAL A 14 9.20 1.49 10.03
C VAL A 14 10.21 0.39 10.32
N ALA A 15 9.89 -0.84 9.95
CA ALA A 15 10.78 -1.99 10.13
C ALA A 15 10.73 -2.90 8.90
N MET A 16 11.90 -3.38 8.48
CA MET A 16 12.02 -4.47 7.51
C MET A 16 12.19 -5.78 8.26
N THR A 17 11.07 -6.37 8.67
CA THR A 17 11.06 -7.60 9.45
C THR A 17 10.86 -8.81 8.54
N THR A 18 11.82 -9.73 8.55
CA THR A 18 11.71 -11.00 7.81
C THR A 18 10.58 -11.88 8.33
N ALA A 19 10.16 -12.87 7.55
CA ALA A 19 9.16 -13.87 7.97
C ALA A 19 9.54 -14.68 9.24
N TYR A 20 10.80 -14.60 9.69
CA TYR A 20 11.27 -15.23 10.93
C TYR A 20 11.29 -14.27 12.14
N GLY A 21 10.76 -13.05 11.99
CA GLY A 21 10.75 -12.04 13.05
C GLY A 21 12.09 -11.35 13.30
N ILE A 22 13.02 -11.42 12.33
CA ILE A 22 14.31 -10.73 12.41
C ILE A 22 14.21 -9.40 11.66
N ASP A 23 14.50 -8.30 12.35
CA ASP A 23 14.60 -6.97 11.76
C ASP A 23 15.94 -6.80 11.03
N ASN A 24 15.87 -6.53 9.72
CA ASN A 24 17.04 -6.13 8.93
C ASN A 24 17.36 -4.64 9.07
N ASP A 25 16.33 -3.81 9.22
CA ASP A 25 16.45 -2.38 9.53
C ASP A 25 15.19 -1.91 10.27
N ARG A 26 15.33 -0.86 11.08
CA ARG A 26 14.25 -0.19 11.79
C ARG A 26 14.57 1.30 11.95
N ALA A 27 13.54 2.12 11.82
CA ALA A 27 13.61 3.55 12.10
C ALA A 27 12.31 4.06 12.71
N ASN A 28 12.40 5.23 13.34
CA ASN A 28 11.25 5.97 13.83
C ASN A 28 11.14 7.27 13.05
N ASP A 29 9.93 7.82 13.01
CA ASP A 29 9.62 9.12 12.40
C ASP A 29 10.12 9.25 10.95
N VAL A 30 9.87 8.21 10.15
CA VAL A 30 10.28 8.18 8.74
C VAL A 30 9.19 8.82 7.89
N GLU A 31 9.54 9.88 7.17
CA GLU A 31 8.66 10.44 6.14
C GLU A 31 8.68 9.55 4.90
N MET A 32 7.51 9.05 4.54
CA MET A 32 7.27 8.23 3.35
C MET A 32 6.56 9.06 2.29
N ASP A 33 6.99 8.92 1.03
CA ASP A 33 6.19 9.29 -0.13
C ASP A 33 5.40 8.06 -0.57
N THR A 34 4.11 8.21 -0.83
CA THR A 34 3.21 7.10 -1.14
C THR A 34 2.33 7.43 -2.33
N THR A 35 2.24 6.48 -3.25
CA THR A 35 1.27 6.48 -4.34
C THR A 35 0.37 5.26 -4.24
N ILE A 36 -0.94 5.46 -4.37
CA ILE A 36 -1.94 4.39 -4.46
C ILE A 36 -2.72 4.59 -5.76
N CYS A 37 -2.92 3.51 -6.52
CA CYS A 37 -3.70 3.53 -7.74
C CYS A 37 -4.70 2.37 -7.77
N ILE A 38 -5.94 2.68 -8.13
CA ILE A 38 -7.00 1.71 -8.38
C ILE A 38 -7.53 1.99 -9.77
N ASP A 39 -7.41 1.01 -10.64
CA ASP A 39 -7.76 1.08 -12.04
C ASP A 39 -8.40 -0.25 -12.48
N PRO A 40 -9.72 -0.28 -12.77
CA PRO A 40 -10.39 -1.49 -13.24
C PRO A 40 -9.86 -1.99 -14.59
N ASP A 41 -9.17 -1.13 -15.35
CA ASP A 41 -8.55 -1.50 -16.63
C ASP A 41 -7.14 -2.10 -16.43
N HIS A 42 -6.59 -2.05 -15.21
CA HIS A 42 -5.30 -2.66 -14.87
C HIS A 42 -5.48 -4.16 -14.63
N THR A 43 -4.52 -4.97 -15.09
CA THR A 43 -4.59 -6.45 -15.07
C THR A 43 -5.03 -7.04 -13.72
N TYR A 44 -4.62 -6.41 -12.62
CA TYR A 44 -4.91 -6.87 -11.27
C TYR A 44 -5.87 -5.96 -10.49
N GLY A 45 -6.23 -4.80 -11.04
CA GLY A 45 -7.13 -3.84 -10.39
C GLY A 45 -6.46 -2.66 -9.71
N GLY A 46 -5.24 -2.80 -9.17
CA GLY A 46 -4.53 -1.68 -8.57
C GLY A 46 -3.10 -1.99 -8.17
N TRP A 47 -2.44 -0.98 -7.62
CA TRP A 47 -1.08 -1.07 -7.07
C TRP A 47 -0.84 0.06 -6.06
N TYR A 48 0.17 -0.11 -5.22
CA TYR A 48 0.75 0.98 -4.44
C TYR A 48 2.27 0.94 -4.50
N GLU A 49 2.88 2.08 -4.22
CA GLU A 49 4.31 2.22 -4.01
C GLU A 49 4.53 3.21 -2.86
N THR A 50 5.49 2.92 -1.98
CA THR A 50 5.93 3.82 -0.95
C THR A 50 7.42 3.73 -0.68
N TYR A 51 8.07 4.86 -0.45
CA TYR A 51 9.50 4.92 -0.15
C TYR A 51 9.83 6.05 0.84
N ASP A 52 10.92 5.88 1.58
CA ASP A 52 11.41 6.94 2.45
C ASP A 52 11.98 8.10 1.62
N VAL A 53 11.56 9.31 1.97
CA VAL A 53 11.95 10.54 1.26
C VAL A 53 13.44 10.84 1.42
N ALA A 54 14.01 10.50 2.59
CA ALA A 54 15.38 10.84 2.94
C ALA A 54 16.42 10.17 2.03
N THR A 55 16.16 8.94 1.59
CA THR A 55 17.05 8.20 0.69
C THR A 55 16.46 7.97 -0.69
N GLY A 56 15.19 8.34 -0.92
CA GLY A 56 14.50 8.08 -2.19
C GLY A 56 14.19 6.60 -2.40
N GLY A 57 14.05 5.83 -1.30
CA GLY A 57 13.73 4.41 -1.32
C GLY A 57 14.91 3.45 -1.19
N ASP A 58 16.14 3.95 -1.12
CA ASP A 58 17.33 3.09 -0.93
C ASP A 58 17.30 2.35 0.42
N ARG A 59 16.66 2.94 1.45
CA ARG A 59 16.60 2.35 2.80
C ARG A 59 15.27 1.65 3.07
N PHE A 60 14.15 2.30 2.78
CA PHE A 60 12.82 1.73 2.94
C PHE A 60 12.02 1.96 1.66
N HIS A 61 11.67 0.86 1.00
CA HIS A 61 10.80 0.85 -0.17
C HIS A 61 9.88 -0.37 -0.10
N ALA A 62 8.62 -0.17 -0.40
CA ALA A 62 7.64 -1.22 -0.53
C ALA A 62 6.68 -0.90 -1.68
N GLU A 63 6.33 -1.93 -2.43
CA GLU A 63 5.34 -1.85 -3.49
C GLU A 63 4.55 -3.15 -3.52
N GLY A 64 3.39 -3.09 -4.16
CA GLY A 64 2.66 -4.31 -4.46
C GLY A 64 1.39 -4.06 -5.23
N VAL A 65 0.84 -5.17 -5.70
CA VAL A 65 -0.40 -5.25 -6.45
C VAL A 65 -1.57 -5.33 -5.49
N LEU A 66 -2.57 -4.50 -5.74
CA LEU A 66 -3.84 -4.51 -5.04
C LEU A 66 -4.85 -5.23 -5.93
N GLU A 67 -5.25 -6.44 -5.54
CA GLU A 67 -6.20 -7.22 -6.30
C GLU A 67 -7.62 -6.74 -6.01
N THR A 68 -8.34 -6.29 -7.04
CA THR A 68 -9.70 -5.77 -6.84
C THR A 68 -10.76 -6.48 -7.67
N ARG A 69 -11.93 -6.66 -7.06
CA ARG A 69 -13.17 -7.10 -7.71
C ARG A 69 -14.16 -5.94 -7.76
N HIS A 70 -14.92 -5.83 -8.85
CA HIS A 70 -15.93 -4.78 -9.05
C HIS A 70 -17.30 -5.45 -9.23
N ASP A 71 -18.34 -4.91 -8.60
CA ASP A 71 -19.71 -5.39 -8.77
C ASP A 71 -20.55 -4.49 -9.69
N GLU A 72 -21.79 -4.93 -9.99
CA GLU A 72 -22.73 -4.21 -10.85
C GLU A 72 -23.22 -2.89 -10.25
N ASN A 73 -23.07 -2.69 -8.93
CA ASN A 73 -23.45 -1.47 -8.23
C ASN A 73 -22.31 -0.43 -8.20
N GLY A 74 -21.14 -0.78 -8.77
CA GLY A 74 -19.97 0.08 -8.79
C GLY A 74 -19.13 0.02 -7.52
N ASN A 75 -19.41 -0.92 -6.62
CA ASN A 75 -18.57 -1.17 -5.44
C ASN A 75 -17.26 -1.80 -5.88
N VAL A 76 -16.19 -1.45 -5.17
CA VAL A 76 -14.85 -2.01 -5.36
C VAL A 76 -14.45 -2.72 -4.08
N PHE A 77 -14.03 -3.97 -4.22
CA PHE A 77 -13.60 -4.84 -3.13
C PHE A 77 -12.11 -5.11 -3.29
N LEU A 78 -11.34 -4.94 -2.21
CA LEU A 78 -9.96 -5.40 -2.13
C LEU A 78 -9.99 -6.87 -1.72
N THR A 79 -9.63 -7.75 -2.65
CA THR A 79 -9.79 -9.21 -2.49
C THR A 79 -8.46 -9.95 -2.37
N GLY A 80 -7.36 -9.25 -2.54
CA GLY A 80 -6.03 -9.84 -2.48
C GLY A 80 -4.94 -8.78 -2.51
N TYR A 81 -3.76 -9.20 -2.10
CA TYR A 81 -2.55 -8.40 -2.09
C TYR A 81 -1.38 -9.30 -2.51
N ASP A 82 -0.62 -8.84 -3.51
CA ASP A 82 0.63 -9.46 -3.92
C ASP A 82 1.75 -8.43 -3.84
N GLY A 83 2.59 -8.56 -2.82
CA GLY A 83 3.72 -7.68 -2.60
C GLY A 83 4.70 -8.26 -1.60
N CYS A 84 5.71 -7.47 -1.24
CA CYS A 84 6.66 -7.90 -0.23
C CYS A 84 6.06 -7.67 1.16
N PHE A 85 6.03 -8.72 1.99
CA PHE A 85 5.46 -8.71 3.36
C PHE A 85 3.94 -8.57 3.39
N GLU A 86 3.40 -7.98 4.46
CA GLU A 86 1.97 -7.69 4.64
C GLU A 86 1.65 -6.31 4.05
N LEU A 87 0.39 -6.09 3.67
CA LEU A 87 -0.07 -4.79 3.18
C LEU A 87 0.02 -3.78 4.33
N PRO A 88 0.74 -2.65 4.18
CA PRO A 88 0.86 -1.70 5.27
C PRO A 88 -0.50 -1.08 5.66
N ASP A 89 -0.79 -0.99 6.95
CA ASP A 89 -2.09 -0.52 7.48
C ASP A 89 -2.51 0.83 6.90
N PHE A 90 -1.59 1.79 6.77
CA PHE A 90 -1.89 3.12 6.24
C PHE A 90 -2.29 3.11 4.76
N ILE A 91 -1.93 2.06 3.99
CA ILE A 91 -2.42 1.86 2.62
C ILE A 91 -3.87 1.37 2.69
N LEU A 92 -4.15 0.37 3.52
CA LEU A 92 -5.49 -0.19 3.71
C LEU A 92 -6.49 0.87 4.19
N GLU A 93 -6.11 1.67 5.20
CA GLU A 93 -6.89 2.78 5.72
C GLU A 93 -7.29 3.76 4.59
N ARG A 94 -6.33 4.11 3.73
CA ARG A 94 -6.58 5.01 2.58
C ARG A 94 -7.52 4.40 1.55
N LEU A 95 -7.40 3.10 1.27
CA LEU A 95 -8.33 2.41 0.36
C LEU A 95 -9.76 2.46 0.93
N VAL A 96 -9.94 2.16 2.22
CA VAL A 96 -11.24 2.19 2.90
C VAL A 96 -11.83 3.62 2.93
N GLU A 97 -11.01 4.64 3.19
CA GLU A 97 -11.43 6.05 3.13
C GLU A 97 -11.95 6.46 1.73
N LYS A 98 -11.46 5.84 0.66
CA LYS A 98 -11.94 6.06 -0.71
C LYS A 98 -13.17 5.21 -1.07
N GLY A 99 -13.68 4.42 -0.14
CA GLY A 99 -14.86 3.58 -0.34
C GLY A 99 -14.56 2.22 -0.96
N ILE A 100 -13.32 1.75 -0.87
CA ILE A 100 -13.00 0.35 -1.16
C ILE A 100 -13.39 -0.51 0.04
N ILE A 101 -14.04 -1.63 -0.23
CA ILE A 101 -14.48 -2.58 0.77
C ILE A 101 -13.34 -3.58 1.00
N ASP A 102 -12.88 -3.68 2.24
CA ASP A 102 -11.85 -4.63 2.65
C ASP A 102 -12.44 -6.06 2.77
N GLU A 103 -11.92 -6.99 1.96
CA GLU A 103 -12.22 -8.43 1.99
C GLU A 103 -10.93 -9.27 2.02
N LEU A 104 -9.80 -8.71 2.48
CA LEU A 104 -8.53 -9.43 2.63
C LEU A 104 -8.57 -10.55 3.69
#